data_AF-A0A7S2CFS6-F1
#
_entry.id   AF-A0A7S2CFS6-F1
#
_cell.length_a   1.000
_cell.length_b   1.000
_cell.length_c   1.000
_cell.angle_alpha   90.00
_cell.angle_beta   90.00
_cell.angle_gamma   90.00
#
_symmetry.space_group_name_H-M   'P 1'
#
loop_
_entity.id
_entity.type
_entity.pdbx_description
1 polymer ?
#
loop_
_entity_poly.entity_id
_entity_poly.type
_entity_poly.pdbx_seq_one_letter_code
_entity_poly.pdbx_strand_id
1 'polypeptide(L)'
;MKEMICTDPKQGIYKSTFTIGKLGKEEFFFKRDRSDKQAIHPAFAKAEKGSVPIRGPDDAASGKYFLVRAKKHEDVTVQLTVMDGKISVTSTTDSGSSTTWESVSEQVSRTYHVMGTMNGFKATPMDQDSRDTYRCRIPLSDYEPQDFQIIVDEDKSLAFYPDQNSDASGDALTMGPDGSGEGKYWTILGGEPGATVDIVLNLATEDSRKRVTWSFVNMYKLKN
;
A
#
# COMPACT_ATOMS: atom_id res chain seq x y z
N MET A 1 -7.05 -17.07 -18.88
CA MET A 1 -7.96 -16.00 -18.41
C MET A 1 -9.37 -16.54 -18.52
N LYS A 2 -10.17 -16.48 -17.45
CA LYS A 2 -11.55 -16.95 -17.44
C LYS A 2 -12.48 -15.73 -17.38
N GLU A 3 -13.49 -15.71 -18.24
CA GLU A 3 -14.48 -14.63 -18.28
C GLU A 3 -15.47 -14.78 -17.12
N MET A 4 -15.84 -13.66 -16.51
CA MET A 4 -16.90 -13.65 -15.50
C MET A 4 -18.25 -13.45 -16.17
N ILE A 5 -19.27 -14.12 -15.63
CA ILE A 5 -20.65 -14.04 -16.09
C ILE A 5 -21.38 -13.02 -15.21
N CYS A 6 -22.00 -12.00 -15.81
CA CYS A 6 -22.88 -11.11 -15.08
C CYS A 6 -24.16 -11.88 -14.68
N THR A 7 -24.38 -12.09 -13.38
CA THR A 7 -25.54 -12.84 -12.88
C THR A 7 -26.68 -11.94 -12.41
N ASP A 8 -26.36 -10.71 -12.01
CA ASP A 8 -27.36 -9.68 -11.72
C ASP A 8 -26.82 -8.31 -12.15
N PRO A 9 -27.21 -7.81 -13.34
CA PRO A 9 -26.77 -6.52 -13.84
C PRO A 9 -27.23 -5.34 -12.98
N LYS A 10 -28.39 -5.44 -12.31
CA LYS A 10 -28.91 -4.34 -11.48
C LYS A 10 -28.10 -4.17 -10.21
N GLN A 11 -27.54 -5.27 -9.71
CA GLN A 11 -26.69 -5.28 -8.52
C GLN A 11 -25.19 -5.25 -8.85
N GLY A 12 -24.82 -5.23 -10.14
CA GLY A 12 -23.43 -5.27 -10.58
C GLY A 12 -22.71 -6.55 -10.13
N ILE A 13 -23.40 -7.70 -10.11
CA ILE A 13 -22.84 -8.98 -9.67
C ILE A 13 -22.32 -9.78 -10.85
N TYR A 14 -21.06 -10.18 -10.75
CA TYR A 14 -20.36 -11.03 -11.71
C TYR A 14 -19.81 -12.27 -10.99
N LYS A 15 -19.87 -13.44 -11.62
CA LYS A 15 -19.38 -14.71 -11.06
C LYS A 15 -18.48 -15.48 -12.01
N SER A 16 -17.52 -16.21 -11.44
CA SER A 16 -16.73 -17.22 -12.13
C SER A 16 -16.38 -18.33 -11.15
N THR A 17 -16.09 -19.53 -11.66
CA THR A 17 -15.67 -20.67 -10.85
C THR A 17 -14.32 -21.17 -11.32
N PHE A 18 -13.47 -21.67 -10.44
CA PHE A 18 -12.26 -22.40 -10.83
C PHE A 18 -11.97 -23.49 -9.80
N THR A 19 -11.20 -24.49 -10.22
CA THR A 19 -10.84 -25.63 -9.39
C THR A 19 -9.47 -25.41 -8.75
N ILE A 20 -9.34 -25.67 -7.45
CA ILE A 20 -8.05 -25.61 -6.75
C ILE A 20 -7.11 -26.71 -7.25
N GLY A 21 -5.90 -26.32 -7.65
CA GLY A 21 -4.88 -27.22 -8.14
C GLY A 21 -4.23 -28.08 -7.05
N LYS A 22 -3.17 -28.80 -7.45
CA LYS A 22 -2.47 -29.77 -6.59
C LYS A 22 -1.78 -29.16 -5.36
N LEU A 23 -1.57 -27.84 -5.36
CA LEU A 23 -0.93 -27.09 -4.27
C LEU A 23 -1.90 -26.67 -3.16
N GLY A 24 -3.22 -26.88 -3.35
CA GLY A 24 -4.23 -26.50 -2.35
C GLY A 24 -4.41 -24.98 -2.21
N LYS A 25 -3.96 -24.21 -3.20
CA LYS A 25 -4.11 -22.75 -3.23
C LYS A 25 -4.12 -22.25 -4.68
N GLU A 26 -4.81 -21.13 -4.91
CA GLU A 26 -4.82 -20.41 -6.18
C GLU A 26 -4.77 -18.91 -5.93
N GLU A 27 -4.19 -18.18 -6.88
CA GLU A 27 -4.04 -16.73 -6.86
C GLU A 27 -4.83 -16.13 -8.03
N PHE A 28 -5.57 -15.04 -7.80
CA PHE A 28 -6.34 -14.38 -8.84
C PHE A 28 -6.47 -12.87 -8.62
N PHE A 29 -6.88 -12.18 -9.66
CA PHE A 29 -7.29 -10.77 -9.69
C PHE A 29 -8.23 -10.58 -10.89
N PHE A 30 -8.86 -9.42 -11.00
CA PHE A 30 -9.79 -9.15 -12.10
C PHE A 30 -9.21 -8.10 -13.04
N LYS A 31 -9.51 -8.22 -14.34
CA LYS A 31 -9.22 -7.19 -15.34
C LYS A 31 -10.53 -6.76 -15.98
N ARG A 32 -10.85 -5.48 -15.91
CA ARG A 32 -11.96 -4.92 -16.68
C ARG A 32 -11.54 -4.82 -18.15
N ASP A 33 -12.42 -5.26 -19.05
CA ASP A 33 -12.22 -5.21 -20.51
C ASP A 33 -10.88 -5.81 -20.99
N ARG A 34 -10.39 -6.82 -20.27
CA ARG A 34 -9.09 -7.48 -20.52
C ARG A 34 -7.88 -6.52 -20.47
N SER A 35 -8.01 -5.37 -19.81
CA SER A 35 -6.97 -4.35 -19.69
C SER A 35 -6.16 -4.50 -18.41
N ASP A 36 -4.82 -4.52 -18.53
CA ASP A 36 -3.91 -4.48 -17.38
C ASP A 36 -3.95 -3.15 -16.63
N LYS A 37 -4.45 -2.09 -17.28
CA LYS A 37 -4.61 -0.75 -16.68
C LYS A 37 -5.90 -0.56 -15.91
N GLN A 38 -6.73 -1.60 -15.86
CA GLN A 38 -8.02 -1.58 -15.17
C GLN A 38 -8.19 -2.85 -14.35
N ALA A 39 -7.15 -3.17 -13.58
CA ALA A 39 -7.11 -4.33 -12.73
C ALA A 39 -7.73 -4.03 -11.36
N ILE A 40 -8.53 -4.96 -10.85
CA ILE A 40 -9.06 -4.95 -9.47
C ILE A 40 -8.31 -6.02 -8.71
N HIS A 41 -7.64 -5.61 -7.64
CA HIS A 41 -6.66 -6.43 -6.94
C HIS A 41 -6.65 -6.06 -5.44
N PRO A 42 -6.09 -6.89 -4.55
CA PRO A 42 -5.92 -6.51 -3.16
C PRO A 42 -4.83 -5.45 -2.99
N ALA A 43 -4.85 -4.71 -1.88
CA ALA A 43 -3.79 -3.76 -1.54
C ALA A 43 -2.42 -4.44 -1.33
N PHE A 44 -2.42 -5.67 -0.77
CA PHE A 44 -1.21 -6.43 -0.48
C PHE A 44 -1.17 -7.74 -1.28
N ALA A 45 0.04 -8.21 -1.60
CA ALA A 45 0.23 -9.53 -2.19
C ALA A 45 -0.24 -10.65 -1.24
N LYS A 46 -0.67 -11.78 -1.81
CA LYS A 46 -1.10 -12.98 -1.06
C LYS A 46 -2.20 -12.66 -0.04
N ALA A 47 -3.18 -11.86 -0.44
CA ALA A 47 -4.27 -11.41 0.41
C ALA A 47 -5.21 -12.58 0.74
N GLU A 48 -4.89 -13.32 1.81
CA GLU A 48 -5.68 -14.47 2.28
C GLU A 48 -6.81 -14.04 3.23
N LYS A 49 -6.61 -12.93 3.95
CA LYS A 49 -7.55 -12.41 4.95
C LYS A 49 -8.49 -11.39 4.33
N GLY A 50 -9.78 -11.45 4.67
CA GLY A 50 -10.79 -10.48 4.23
C GLY A 50 -10.56 -9.05 4.72
N SER A 51 -9.70 -8.87 5.73
CA SER A 51 -9.29 -7.54 6.22
C SER A 51 -8.39 -6.78 5.25
N VAL A 52 -7.92 -7.41 4.17
CA VAL A 52 -7.10 -6.74 3.15
C VAL A 52 -8.01 -5.93 2.22
N PRO A 53 -7.80 -4.61 2.10
CA PRO A 53 -8.55 -3.76 1.17
C PRO A 53 -8.46 -4.21 -0.30
N ILE A 54 -9.51 -3.93 -1.06
CA ILE A 54 -9.48 -3.93 -2.53
C ILE A 54 -8.98 -2.58 -3.05
N ARG A 55 -8.21 -2.61 -4.14
CA ARG A 55 -7.72 -1.46 -4.93
C ARG A 55 -8.14 -1.62 -6.40
N GLY A 56 -7.92 -0.55 -7.17
CA GLY A 56 -8.31 -0.46 -8.57
C GLY A 56 -9.76 0.01 -8.82
N PRO A 57 -10.19 0.09 -10.09
CA PRO A 57 -9.45 -0.34 -11.28
C PRO A 57 -8.26 0.59 -11.63
N ASP A 58 -7.04 0.06 -11.62
CA ASP A 58 -5.80 0.78 -11.97
C ASP A 58 -4.73 -0.18 -12.56
N ASP A 59 -3.50 0.27 -12.76
CA ASP A 59 -2.36 -0.52 -13.27
C ASP A 59 -1.39 -1.02 -12.18
N ALA A 60 -1.76 -0.88 -10.90
CA ALA A 60 -0.90 -1.21 -9.76
C ALA A 60 -1.05 -2.67 -9.26
N ALA A 61 -1.64 -3.55 -10.07
CA ALA A 61 -1.94 -4.94 -9.71
C ALA A 61 -0.74 -5.89 -9.78
N SER A 62 0.41 -5.45 -10.31
CA SER A 62 1.59 -6.32 -10.48
C SER A 62 2.00 -6.97 -9.16
N GLY A 63 2.01 -8.31 -9.12
CA GLY A 63 2.35 -9.06 -7.90
C GLY A 63 1.26 -9.13 -6.83
N LYS A 64 0.11 -8.46 -7.03
CA LYS A 64 -0.98 -8.38 -6.05
C LYS A 64 -2.15 -9.27 -6.47
N TYR A 65 -2.32 -10.35 -5.72
CA TYR A 65 -3.33 -11.36 -5.99
C TYR A 65 -4.11 -11.69 -4.72
N PHE A 66 -5.43 -11.85 -4.88
CA PHE A 66 -6.26 -12.53 -3.89
C PHE A 66 -5.77 -13.98 -3.78
N LEU A 67 -5.64 -14.47 -2.55
CA LEU A 67 -5.17 -15.84 -2.30
C LEU A 67 -6.30 -16.65 -1.68
N VAL A 68 -6.66 -17.76 -2.32
CA VAL A 68 -7.63 -18.72 -1.79
C VAL A 68 -6.93 -20.04 -1.54
N ARG A 69 -7.26 -20.66 -0.39
CA ARG A 69 -6.83 -22.02 -0.03
C ARG A 69 -8.05 -22.89 0.18
N ALA A 70 -8.03 -24.08 -0.41
CA ALA A 70 -9.05 -25.10 -0.20
C ALA A 70 -8.48 -26.50 -0.46
N LYS A 71 -9.32 -27.53 -0.40
CA LYS A 71 -8.90 -28.90 -0.73
C LYS A 71 -8.51 -28.97 -2.20
N LYS A 72 -7.59 -29.88 -2.52
CA LYS A 72 -7.22 -30.16 -3.91
C LYS A 72 -8.46 -30.62 -4.67
N HIS A 73 -8.62 -30.11 -5.89
CA HIS A 73 -9.77 -30.38 -6.75
C HIS A 73 -11.12 -29.87 -6.23
N GLU A 74 -11.12 -29.01 -5.21
CA GLU A 74 -12.33 -28.32 -4.76
C GLU A 74 -12.62 -27.14 -5.68
N ASP A 75 -13.89 -26.94 -6.04
CA ASP A 75 -14.28 -25.76 -6.79
C ASP A 75 -14.47 -24.56 -5.87
N VAL A 76 -14.10 -23.40 -6.41
CA VAL A 76 -14.21 -22.10 -5.77
C VAL A 76 -14.99 -21.19 -6.70
N THR A 77 -16.08 -20.64 -6.19
CA THR A 77 -16.82 -19.58 -6.85
C THR A 77 -16.31 -18.24 -6.37
N VAL A 78 -15.87 -17.39 -7.28
CA VAL A 78 -15.56 -15.98 -7.02
C VAL A 78 -16.70 -15.10 -7.51
N GLN A 79 -17.15 -14.19 -6.65
CA GLN A 79 -18.14 -13.18 -6.93
C GLN A 79 -17.49 -11.80 -6.83
N LEU A 80 -17.60 -11.00 -7.89
CA LEU A 80 -17.26 -9.58 -7.90
C LEU A 80 -18.58 -8.80 -7.87
N THR A 81 -18.70 -7.86 -6.94
CA THR A 81 -19.84 -6.94 -6.85
C THR A 81 -19.31 -5.52 -7.03
N VAL A 82 -19.93 -4.75 -7.93
CA VAL A 82 -19.60 -3.33 -8.14
C VAL A 82 -20.88 -2.51 -8.06
N MET A 83 -21.06 -1.74 -7.00
CA MET A 83 -22.27 -0.98 -6.72
C MET A 83 -21.91 0.37 -6.10
N ASP A 84 -22.33 1.47 -6.73
CA ASP A 84 -22.11 2.84 -6.25
C ASP A 84 -20.63 3.14 -5.90
N GLY A 85 -19.71 2.65 -6.72
CA GLY A 85 -18.26 2.79 -6.51
C GLY A 85 -17.67 1.85 -5.44
N LYS A 86 -18.50 1.18 -4.64
CA LYS A 86 -18.06 0.11 -3.73
C LYS A 86 -17.83 -1.18 -4.52
N ILE A 87 -16.67 -1.78 -4.31
CA ILE A 87 -16.30 -3.08 -4.85
C ILE A 87 -16.27 -4.09 -3.71
N SER A 88 -16.81 -5.28 -3.91
CA SER A 88 -16.53 -6.42 -3.03
C SER A 88 -16.17 -7.64 -3.85
N VAL A 89 -15.27 -8.45 -3.31
CA VAL A 89 -14.85 -9.73 -3.87
C VAL A 89 -15.11 -10.78 -2.82
N THR A 90 -15.89 -11.80 -3.15
CA THR A 90 -16.13 -12.93 -2.26
C THR A 90 -15.67 -14.21 -2.96
N SER A 91 -14.81 -14.98 -2.31
CA SER A 91 -14.52 -16.36 -2.71
C SER A 91 -15.27 -17.31 -1.80
N THR A 92 -15.98 -18.29 -2.37
CA THR A 92 -16.69 -19.33 -1.63
C THR A 92 -16.28 -20.69 -2.17
N THR A 93 -15.79 -21.55 -1.28
CA THR A 93 -15.44 -22.94 -1.60
C THR A 93 -16.69 -23.83 -1.55
N ASP A 94 -16.69 -24.98 -2.23
CA ASP A 94 -17.81 -25.94 -2.17
C ASP A 94 -18.07 -26.47 -0.76
N SER A 95 -17.03 -26.54 0.10
CA SER A 95 -17.19 -26.86 1.52
C SER A 95 -17.85 -25.76 2.35
N GLY A 96 -18.17 -24.60 1.76
CA GLY A 96 -18.86 -23.49 2.39
C GLY A 96 -17.96 -22.47 3.09
N SER A 97 -16.63 -22.63 3.03
CA SER A 97 -15.71 -21.60 3.51
C SER A 97 -15.81 -20.37 2.61
N SER A 98 -15.84 -19.18 3.19
CA SER A 98 -15.92 -17.94 2.44
C SER A 98 -15.00 -16.87 2.99
N THR A 99 -14.38 -16.12 2.08
CA THR A 99 -13.61 -14.92 2.39
C THR A 99 -14.15 -13.79 1.54
N THR A 100 -14.43 -12.65 2.17
CA THR A 100 -14.86 -11.43 1.47
C THR A 100 -13.82 -10.34 1.70
N TRP A 101 -13.36 -9.75 0.61
CA TRP A 101 -12.59 -8.52 0.57
C TRP A 101 -13.52 -7.39 0.12
N GLU A 102 -13.33 -6.21 0.68
CA GLU A 102 -14.11 -5.04 0.30
C GLU A 102 -13.18 -3.90 -0.09
N SER A 103 -13.58 -3.11 -1.08
CA SER A 103 -13.04 -1.78 -1.23
C SER A 103 -13.38 -1.05 0.04
N VAL A 104 -12.37 -0.43 0.63
CA VAL A 104 -12.66 0.46 1.74
C VAL A 104 -13.43 1.65 1.21
N SER A 105 -14.43 2.10 1.96
CA SER A 105 -15.11 3.36 1.67
C SER A 105 -14.07 4.47 1.54
N GLU A 106 -14.43 5.60 0.93
CA GLU A 106 -13.57 6.80 0.76
C GLU A 106 -12.87 7.30 2.05
N GLN A 107 -13.18 6.72 3.21
CA GLN A 107 -12.69 7.09 4.53
C GLN A 107 -11.55 6.24 5.10
N VAL A 108 -11.18 5.08 4.54
CA VAL A 108 -9.98 4.38 5.05
C VAL A 108 -8.80 4.76 4.19
N SER A 109 -7.98 5.63 4.77
CA SER A 109 -6.77 6.11 4.17
C SER A 109 -5.83 4.96 3.80
N ARG A 110 -5.07 5.15 2.72
CA ARG A 110 -3.84 4.40 2.48
C ARG A 110 -3.00 4.38 3.76
N THR A 111 -2.30 3.27 3.99
CA THR A 111 -1.31 3.23 5.06
C THR A 111 0.03 3.66 4.48
N TYR A 112 0.75 4.48 5.24
CA TYR A 112 2.05 4.99 4.83
C TYR A 112 3.09 4.44 5.79
N HIS A 113 4.26 4.10 5.26
CA HIS A 113 5.33 3.51 6.04
C HIS A 113 6.66 4.15 5.68
N VAL A 114 7.49 4.45 6.67
CA VAL A 114 8.88 4.82 6.43
C VAL A 114 9.70 3.56 6.20
N MET A 115 10.55 3.59 5.20
CA MET A 115 11.52 2.53 4.90
C MET A 115 12.88 3.16 4.64
N GLY A 116 13.92 2.70 5.32
CA GLY A 116 15.26 3.28 5.15
C GLY A 116 16.34 2.63 6.02
N THR A 117 17.53 3.22 6.05
CA THR A 117 18.67 2.68 6.81
C THR A 117 18.36 2.54 8.30
N MET A 118 17.66 3.52 8.88
CA MET A 118 17.31 3.59 10.31
C MET A 118 16.39 2.47 10.81
N ASN A 119 15.76 1.71 9.91
CA ASN A 119 14.96 0.53 10.25
C ASN A 119 15.37 -0.73 9.45
N GLY A 120 16.57 -0.71 8.86
CA GLY A 120 17.08 -1.82 8.04
C GLY A 120 16.19 -2.13 6.83
N PHE A 121 15.63 -1.09 6.21
CA PHE A 121 14.70 -1.17 5.07
C PHE A 121 13.45 -2.03 5.32
N LYS A 122 13.01 -2.09 6.59
CA LYS A 122 11.70 -2.63 6.97
C LYS A 122 10.63 -1.53 6.84
N ALA A 123 9.37 -1.92 6.68
CA ALA A 123 8.27 -0.96 6.68
C ALA A 123 7.92 -0.59 8.13
N THR A 124 8.12 0.66 8.52
CA THR A 124 7.68 1.19 9.82
C THR A 124 6.42 2.02 9.61
N PRO A 125 5.26 1.67 10.22
CA PRO A 125 4.01 2.37 9.99
C PRO A 125 4.07 3.82 10.46
N MET A 126 3.40 4.71 9.72
CA MET A 126 3.16 6.09 10.10
C MET A 126 1.79 6.20 10.78
N ASP A 127 1.72 6.96 11.87
CA ASP A 127 0.48 7.33 12.54
C ASP A 127 -0.21 8.47 11.77
N GLN A 128 -1.53 8.45 11.70
CA GLN A 128 -2.31 9.51 11.08
C GLN A 128 -2.55 10.65 12.10
N ASP A 129 -1.86 11.77 11.94
CA ASP A 129 -2.02 12.98 12.75
C ASP A 129 -3.32 13.73 12.40
N SER A 130 -3.65 13.79 11.10
CA SER A 130 -4.85 14.44 10.57
C SER A 130 -5.31 13.74 9.27
N ARG A 131 -6.43 14.16 8.66
CA ARG A 131 -6.97 13.52 7.44
C ARG A 131 -5.91 13.26 6.37
N ASP A 132 -5.01 14.22 6.16
CA ASP A 132 -4.01 14.20 5.09
C ASP A 132 -2.57 14.29 5.63
N THR A 133 -2.37 14.11 6.94
CA THR A 133 -1.04 14.21 7.56
C THR A 133 -0.70 12.94 8.32
N TYR A 134 0.46 12.37 8.02
CA TYR A 134 0.98 11.16 8.64
C TYR A 134 2.36 11.43 9.22
N ARG A 135 2.67 10.81 10.36
CA ARG A 135 3.93 10.97 11.07
C ARG A 135 4.53 9.62 11.44
N CYS A 136 5.83 9.47 11.24
CA CYS A 136 6.60 8.40 11.85
C CYS A 136 7.68 9.02 12.73
N ARG A 137 7.73 8.57 13.98
CA ARG A 137 8.75 8.96 14.95
C ARG A 137 9.76 7.84 15.09
N ILE A 138 11.02 8.09 14.76
CA ILE A 138 12.06 7.06 14.77
C ILE A 138 13.32 7.54 15.51
N PRO A 139 13.86 6.75 16.46
CA PRO A 139 15.15 7.04 17.07
C PRO A 139 16.30 6.69 16.10
N LEU A 140 17.37 7.49 16.14
CA LEU A 140 18.60 7.21 15.40
C LEU A 140 19.48 6.23 16.18
N SER A 141 20.09 5.27 15.50
CA SER A 141 20.94 4.23 16.10
C SER A 141 22.40 4.64 16.27
N ASP A 142 22.90 5.51 15.39
CA ASP A 142 24.30 5.87 15.25
C ASP A 142 24.41 7.30 14.68
N TYR A 143 25.63 7.73 14.35
CA TYR A 143 25.94 9.05 13.78
C TYR A 143 25.95 9.07 12.25
N GLU A 144 25.69 7.93 11.59
CA GLU A 144 25.75 7.86 10.13
C GLU A 144 24.53 8.55 9.50
N PRO A 145 24.69 9.11 8.28
CA PRO A 145 23.55 9.59 7.49
C PRO A 145 22.45 8.54 7.36
N GLN A 146 21.20 8.95 7.50
CA GLN A 146 20.06 8.04 7.44
C GLN A 146 19.19 8.29 6.22
N ASP A 147 19.18 7.34 5.29
CA ASP A 147 18.42 7.42 4.04
C ASP A 147 17.04 6.80 4.20
N PHE A 148 16.00 7.45 3.68
CA PHE A 148 14.64 6.91 3.69
C PHE A 148 13.79 7.26 2.46
N GLN A 149 12.71 6.51 2.34
CA GLN A 149 11.54 6.73 1.48
C GLN A 149 10.26 6.50 2.29
N ILE A 150 9.12 6.92 1.73
CA ILE A 150 7.80 6.60 2.29
C ILE A 150 7.06 5.70 1.30
N ILE A 151 6.75 4.47 1.70
CA ILE A 151 6.04 3.51 0.86
C ILE A 151 4.56 3.43 1.24
N VAL A 152 3.72 3.13 0.25
CA VAL A 152 2.26 3.04 0.39
C VAL A 152 1.87 1.57 0.53
N ASP A 153 1.03 1.25 1.52
CA ASP A 153 0.49 -0.09 1.75
C ASP A 153 1.60 -1.18 1.73
N GLU A 154 2.74 -0.92 2.39
CA GLU A 154 3.92 -1.80 2.45
C GLU A 154 4.50 -2.24 1.07
N ASP A 155 4.12 -1.55 0.00
CA ASP A 155 4.54 -1.86 -1.37
C ASP A 155 5.72 -0.99 -1.80
N LYS A 156 6.90 -1.61 -1.94
CA LYS A 156 8.13 -0.92 -2.36
C LYS A 156 8.07 -0.36 -3.79
N SER A 157 7.13 -0.85 -4.62
CA SER A 157 6.90 -0.30 -5.97
C SER A 157 6.03 0.96 -5.95
N LEU A 158 5.51 1.37 -4.80
CA LEU A 158 4.73 2.59 -4.60
C LEU A 158 5.39 3.45 -3.52
N ALA A 159 6.48 4.13 -3.89
CA ALA A 159 7.24 4.97 -2.98
C ALA A 159 7.07 6.45 -3.32
N PHE A 160 6.95 7.30 -2.30
CA PHE A 160 7.36 8.69 -2.38
C PHE A 160 8.87 8.77 -2.20
N TYR A 161 9.50 9.57 -3.04
CA TYR A 161 10.95 9.77 -3.08
C TYR A 161 11.25 11.21 -3.55
N PRO A 162 12.44 11.75 -3.30
CA PRO A 162 12.80 13.06 -3.82
C PRO A 162 13.19 12.99 -5.30
N ASP A 163 13.01 14.09 -6.03
CA ASP A 163 13.47 14.21 -7.43
C ASP A 163 14.99 13.96 -7.59
N GLN A 164 15.76 14.42 -6.60
CA GLN A 164 17.20 14.18 -6.42
C GLN A 164 17.53 13.87 -4.95
N ASN A 165 18.61 13.14 -4.68
CA ASN A 165 19.05 12.92 -3.30
C ASN A 165 19.26 14.25 -2.59
N SER A 166 18.67 14.40 -1.40
CA SER A 166 18.69 15.66 -0.66
C SER A 166 18.75 15.40 0.82
N ASP A 167 19.64 16.15 1.46
CA ASP A 167 19.91 16.19 2.89
C ASP A 167 19.18 17.33 3.63
N ALA A 168 18.48 18.20 2.89
CA ALA A 168 17.75 19.33 3.45
C ALA A 168 16.24 19.05 3.46
N SER A 169 15.66 19.09 4.66
CA SER A 169 14.23 18.84 4.88
C SER A 169 13.36 19.84 4.10
N GLY A 170 12.58 19.30 3.17
CA GLY A 170 11.62 20.04 2.37
C GLY A 170 12.22 20.96 1.31
N ASP A 171 13.42 20.65 0.81
CA ASP A 171 14.04 21.37 -0.31
C ASP A 171 13.88 20.63 -1.65
N ALA A 172 13.91 19.30 -1.64
CA ALA A 172 13.67 18.47 -2.83
C ALA A 172 12.18 18.35 -3.16
N LEU A 173 11.83 18.22 -4.44
CA LEU A 173 10.46 17.97 -4.87
C LEU A 173 10.08 16.53 -4.51
N THR A 174 8.92 16.35 -3.87
CA THR A 174 8.38 15.00 -3.63
C THR A 174 7.77 14.45 -4.92
N MET A 175 8.31 13.32 -5.38
CA MET A 175 7.84 12.52 -6.51
C MET A 175 7.04 11.31 -6.03
N GLY A 176 6.36 10.62 -6.97
CA GLY A 176 5.55 9.44 -6.67
C GLY A 176 4.16 9.75 -6.07
N PRO A 177 3.45 8.72 -5.56
CA PRO A 177 3.96 7.38 -5.29
C PRO A 177 4.05 6.52 -6.56
N ASP A 178 5.25 6.06 -6.91
CA ASP A 178 5.49 5.18 -8.05
C ASP A 178 6.78 4.35 -7.86
N GLY A 179 7.12 3.51 -8.85
CA GLY A 179 8.26 2.59 -8.81
C GLY A 179 9.58 3.18 -9.30
N SER A 180 9.64 4.48 -9.61
CA SER A 180 10.84 5.13 -10.20
C SER A 180 11.78 5.73 -9.14
N GLY A 181 11.53 5.44 -7.86
CA GLY A 181 12.31 5.93 -6.73
C GLY A 181 13.59 5.14 -6.44
N GLU A 182 13.93 4.10 -7.20
CA GLU A 182 15.12 3.30 -6.93
C GLU A 182 16.39 4.18 -6.90
N GLY A 183 17.14 4.09 -5.79
CA GLY A 183 18.36 4.89 -5.59
C GLY A 183 18.14 6.34 -5.19
N LYS A 184 16.88 6.77 -4.97
CA LYS A 184 16.51 8.15 -4.61
C LYS A 184 15.99 8.24 -3.19
N TYR A 185 16.74 8.91 -2.31
CA TYR A 185 16.43 8.96 -0.88
C TYR A 185 16.48 10.39 -0.33
N TRP A 186 15.62 10.68 0.63
CA TRP A 186 15.88 11.77 1.56
C TRP A 186 16.91 11.28 2.56
N THR A 187 17.88 12.13 2.88
CA THR A 187 18.93 11.83 3.84
C THR A 187 18.73 12.72 5.07
N ILE A 188 18.72 12.11 6.25
CA ILE A 188 18.77 12.82 7.53
C ILE A 188 20.25 12.91 7.91
N LEU A 189 20.78 14.14 8.00
CA LEU A 189 22.14 14.39 8.46
C LEU A 189 22.17 14.85 9.92
N GLY A 190 23.14 14.31 10.65
CA GLY A 190 23.40 14.63 12.05
C GLY A 190 22.49 13.89 13.04
N GLY A 191 22.47 14.39 14.28
CA GLY A 191 21.81 13.73 15.40
C GLY A 191 22.75 12.78 16.16
N GLU A 192 22.60 12.74 17.47
CA GLU A 192 23.31 11.78 18.31
C GLU A 192 22.52 10.46 18.39
N PRO A 193 23.15 9.31 18.65
CA PRO A 193 22.46 8.06 18.95
C PRO A 193 21.40 8.28 20.04
N GLY A 194 20.17 7.83 19.77
CA GLY A 194 19.01 8.06 20.64
C GLY A 194 18.25 9.37 20.39
N ALA A 195 18.79 10.30 19.58
CA ALA A 195 18.02 11.42 19.06
C ALA A 195 16.83 10.89 18.26
N THR A 196 15.70 11.59 18.35
CA THR A 196 14.45 11.19 17.71
C THR A 196 14.12 12.13 16.57
N VAL A 197 13.72 11.59 15.42
CA VAL A 197 13.29 12.35 14.25
C VAL A 197 11.81 12.09 13.99
N ASP A 198 11.07 13.16 13.75
CA ASP A 198 9.71 13.12 13.20
C ASP A 198 9.81 13.26 11.68
N ILE A 199 9.40 12.22 10.95
CA ILE A 199 9.22 12.22 9.49
C ILE A 199 7.73 12.42 9.22
N VAL A 200 7.37 13.41 8.40
CA VAL A 200 5.99 13.82 8.14
C VAL A 200 5.68 13.75 6.65
N LEU A 201 4.57 13.11 6.31
CA LEU A 201 3.93 13.14 5.00
C LEU A 201 2.66 13.98 5.10
N ASN A 202 2.60 15.10 4.38
CA ASN A 202 1.42 15.97 4.30
C ASN A 202 0.89 15.98 2.86
N LEU A 203 -0.22 15.28 2.61
CA LEU A 203 -0.83 15.16 1.29
C LEU A 203 -1.65 16.40 0.90
N ALA A 204 -2.04 17.24 1.87
CA ALA A 204 -2.85 18.43 1.63
C ALA A 204 -2.03 19.67 1.23
N THR A 205 -0.69 19.62 1.32
CA THR A 205 0.15 20.75 0.91
C THR A 205 0.23 20.89 -0.61
N GLU A 206 0.08 22.13 -1.09
CA GLU A 206 0.26 22.46 -2.51
C GLU A 206 1.74 22.47 -2.90
N ASP A 207 2.63 22.90 -2.01
CA ASP A 207 4.07 22.86 -2.24
C ASP A 207 4.59 21.42 -2.10
N SER A 208 4.88 20.78 -3.23
CA SER A 208 5.38 19.41 -3.28
C SER A 208 6.71 19.22 -2.57
N ARG A 209 7.48 20.29 -2.31
CA ARG A 209 8.70 20.20 -1.49
C ARG A 209 8.37 19.96 -0.03
N LYS A 210 7.26 20.53 0.47
CA LYS A 210 6.82 20.38 1.87
C LYS A 210 5.92 19.17 2.09
N ARG A 211 5.68 18.36 1.05
CA ARG A 211 4.89 17.12 1.15
C ARG A 211 5.58 16.09 2.03
N VAL A 212 6.90 15.97 1.94
CA VAL A 212 7.70 15.17 2.86
C VAL A 212 8.69 16.08 3.57
N THR A 213 8.65 16.07 4.90
CA THR A 213 9.57 16.83 5.73
C THR A 213 10.03 15.97 6.90
N TRP A 214 11.15 16.33 7.49
CA TRP A 214 11.63 15.73 8.72
C TRP A 214 12.24 16.76 9.66
N SER A 215 12.24 16.48 10.97
CA SER A 215 12.84 17.35 11.99
C SER A 215 13.19 16.58 13.26
N PHE A 216 14.25 17.00 13.96
CA PHE A 216 14.61 16.43 15.26
C PHE A 216 13.64 16.88 16.36
N VAL A 217 13.18 15.92 17.16
CA VAL A 217 12.30 16.15 18.30
C VAL A 217 13.15 16.57 19.50
N ASN A 218 12.74 17.63 20.19
CA ASN A 218 13.36 18.11 21.44
C ASN A 218 14.87 18.38 21.33
N MET A 219 15.33 19.04 20.26
CA MET A 219 16.62 19.74 20.37
C MET A 219 16.46 20.76 21.50
N TYR A 220 17.12 20.52 22.63
CA TYR A 220 17.24 21.55 23.65
C TYR A 220 17.80 22.77 22.95
N LYS A 221 16.98 23.82 22.83
CA LYS A 221 17.49 25.14 22.46
C LYS A 221 18.50 25.47 23.55
N LEU A 222 19.79 25.36 23.23
CA LEU A 222 20.83 25.95 24.06
C LEU A 222 20.40 27.40 24.25
N LYS A 223 19.97 27.73 25.47
CA LYS A 223 19.69 29.11 25.84
C LYS A 223 21.06 29.80 25.78
N ASN A 224 21.26 30.59 24.72
CA ASN A 224 22.35 31.56 24.65
C ASN A 224 22.20 32.58 25.78
#